data_AF-A0AA41S8W3-F1
#
_entry.id   AF-A0AA41S8W3-F1
#
_cell.length_a   1.000
_cell.length_b   1.000
_cell.length_c   1.000
_cell.angle_alpha   90.00
_cell.angle_beta   90.00
_cell.angle_gamma   90.00
#
_symmetry.space_group_name_H-M   'P 1'
#
loop_
_entity.id
_entity.type
_entity.pdbx_description
1 polymer ?
#
loop_
_entity_poly.entity_id
_entity_poly.type
_entity_poly.pdbx_seq_one_letter_code
_entity_poly.pdbx_strand_id
1 'polypeptide(L)'
;MGRRKARIIAMDASPRLGIKQFRIEHLVREVNKAWCGFVDQIKYQYYQKGLQQDNIPSVSDVLHGGENESRLVGNSHDKHSHRDSDVKDDIGIATGNWGCGSFGGDPELKVMIQWLAASQALRPFISYYTFGHESLQNLEQVSYLIQSHGWTVGDLWNMLVEYSSQRVNGKTRVGFIIWLLPSSAPPHMSKKEKWRKKMKDKL
;
A
#
# COMPACT_ATOMS: atom_id res chain seq x y z
N MET A 1 30.23 -18.39 -10.70
CA MET A 1 28.89 -18.35 -10.08
C MET A 1 28.55 -16.90 -9.75
N GLY A 2 27.50 -16.33 -10.33
CA GLY A 2 27.06 -14.95 -10.06
C GLY A 2 26.07 -14.86 -8.90
N ARG A 3 25.96 -13.69 -8.26
CA ARG A 3 24.97 -13.40 -7.21
C ARG A 3 23.57 -13.36 -7.86
N ARG A 4 22.62 -14.12 -7.31
CA ARG A 4 21.20 -14.02 -7.72
C ARG A 4 20.67 -12.61 -7.41
N LYS A 5 19.91 -12.01 -8.32
CA LYS A 5 19.30 -10.68 -8.16
C LYS A 5 18.19 -10.77 -7.10
N ALA A 6 18.52 -10.49 -5.84
CA ALA A 6 17.57 -10.48 -4.72
C ALA A 6 17.71 -9.17 -3.94
N ARG A 7 16.57 -8.53 -3.63
CA ARG A 7 16.49 -7.34 -2.78
C ARG A 7 15.69 -7.71 -1.54
N ILE A 8 16.33 -7.64 -0.38
CA ILE A 8 15.73 -7.96 0.92
C ILE A 8 15.73 -6.70 1.75
N ILE A 9 14.60 -6.42 2.40
CA ILE A 9 14.41 -5.23 3.23
C ILE A 9 14.01 -5.69 4.63
N ALA A 10 14.77 -5.27 5.63
CA ALA A 10 14.47 -5.56 7.02
C ALA A 10 13.59 -4.45 7.61
N MET A 11 12.43 -4.82 8.15
CA MET A 11 11.47 -3.92 8.78
C MET A 11 11.05 -4.48 10.13
N ASP A 12 11.20 -3.70 11.20
CA ASP A 12 10.83 -4.10 12.55
C ASP A 12 9.38 -3.71 12.89
N ALA A 13 8.57 -4.67 13.33
CA ALA A 13 7.22 -4.41 13.83
C ALA A 13 7.23 -4.06 15.34
N SER A 14 6.24 -3.32 15.82
CA SER A 14 6.09 -3.05 17.26
C SER A 14 5.72 -4.33 18.02
N PRO A 15 6.42 -4.65 19.12
CA PRO A 15 6.17 -5.88 19.87
C PRO A 15 5.03 -5.73 20.87
N ARG A 16 4.14 -6.74 20.91
CA ARG A 16 3.20 -7.06 22.00
C ARG A 16 2.32 -5.91 22.48
N LEU A 17 1.81 -5.12 21.54
CA LEU A 17 0.96 -3.98 21.87
C LEU A 17 -0.46 -4.38 22.35
N GLY A 18 -0.91 -5.61 22.08
CA GLY A 18 -2.26 -6.05 22.42
C GLY A 18 -3.31 -5.12 21.79
N ILE A 19 -4.28 -4.64 22.56
CA ILE A 19 -5.29 -3.70 22.05
C ILE A 19 -4.72 -2.33 21.63
N LYS A 20 -3.54 -1.95 22.14
CA LYS A 20 -2.92 -0.66 21.81
C LYS A 20 -2.53 -0.55 20.34
N GLN A 21 -2.35 -1.67 19.62
CA GLN A 21 -2.01 -1.64 18.20
C GLN A 21 -3.06 -0.92 17.32
N PHE A 22 -4.29 -0.79 17.81
CA PHE A 22 -5.38 -0.07 17.14
C PHE A 22 -5.40 1.43 17.48
N ARG A 23 -4.50 1.94 18.33
CA ARG A 23 -4.42 3.38 18.58
C ARG A 23 -3.72 4.07 17.41
N ILE A 24 -4.13 5.31 17.12
CA ILE A 24 -3.71 6.05 15.93
C ILE A 24 -2.19 6.20 15.84
N GLU A 25 -1.51 6.43 16.95
CA GLU A 25 -0.05 6.56 17.02
C GLU A 25 0.67 5.28 16.56
N HIS A 26 0.09 4.10 16.86
CA HIS A 26 0.66 2.82 16.47
C HIS A 26 0.31 2.48 15.01
N LEU A 27 -0.89 2.84 14.54
CA LEU A 27 -1.22 2.73 13.12
C LEU A 27 -0.25 3.55 12.26
N VAL A 28 -0.03 4.82 12.62
CA VAL A 28 0.88 5.72 11.92
C VAL A 28 2.31 5.17 11.94
N ARG A 29 2.80 4.70 13.09
CA ARG A 29 4.14 4.11 13.22
C ARG A 29 4.33 2.94 12.26
N GLU A 30 3.37 2.03 12.21
CA GLU A 30 3.45 0.81 11.41
C GLU A 30 3.34 1.10 9.90
N VAL A 31 2.42 1.99 9.50
CA VAL A 31 2.30 2.46 8.11
C VAL A 31 3.60 3.14 7.67
N ASN A 32 4.15 4.05 8.46
CA ASN A 32 5.38 4.75 8.12
C ASN A 32 6.58 3.80 8.03
N LYS A 33 6.70 2.84 8.96
CA LYS A 33 7.75 1.83 8.91
C LYS A 33 7.67 0.98 7.64
N ALA A 34 6.45 0.54 7.27
CA ALA A 34 6.24 -0.20 6.04
C ALA A 34 6.53 0.65 4.80
N TRP A 35 6.07 1.90 4.77
CA TRP A 35 6.30 2.80 3.66
C TRP A 35 7.80 3.08 3.46
N CYS A 36 8.57 3.34 4.53
CA CYS A 36 10.03 3.49 4.45
C CYS A 36 10.72 2.24 3.90
N GLY A 37 10.18 1.05 4.17
CA GLY A 37 10.70 -0.20 3.61
C GLY A 37 10.24 -0.46 2.18
N PHE A 38 9.16 0.16 1.69
CA PHE A 38 8.63 -0.10 0.35
C PHE A 38 9.00 0.98 -0.66
N VAL A 39 9.25 2.21 -0.21
CA VAL A 39 9.53 3.35 -1.09
C VAL A 39 10.81 3.13 -1.89
N ASP A 40 10.71 3.31 -3.21
CA ASP A 40 11.86 3.41 -4.09
C ASP A 40 12.16 4.89 -4.31
N GLN A 41 13.18 5.40 -3.61
CA GLN A 41 13.47 6.83 -3.51
C GLN A 41 13.67 7.49 -4.88
N ILE A 42 14.28 6.78 -5.83
CA ILE A 42 14.58 7.30 -7.17
C ILE A 42 13.28 7.43 -7.98
N LYS A 43 12.43 6.40 -7.96
CA LYS A 43 11.12 6.44 -8.65
C LYS A 43 10.19 7.48 -8.03
N TYR A 44 10.20 7.61 -6.70
CA TYR A 44 9.34 8.54 -5.98
C TYR A 44 9.70 10.01 -6.28
N GLN A 45 10.99 10.35 -6.30
CA GLN A 45 11.45 11.70 -6.66
C GLN A 45 11.07 12.10 -8.09
N TYR A 46 11.10 11.16 -9.03
CA TYR A 46 10.65 11.41 -10.41
C TYR A 46 9.15 11.70 -10.46
N TYR A 47 8.34 10.91 -9.74
CA TYR A 47 6.91 11.13 -9.61
C TYR A 47 6.56 12.50 -9.00
N GLN A 48 7.27 12.90 -7.94
CA GLN A 48 7.04 14.20 -7.29
C GLN A 48 7.35 15.38 -8.22
N LYS A 49 8.40 15.27 -9.05
CA LYS A 49 8.73 16.30 -10.04
C LYS A 49 7.65 16.40 -11.13
N GLY A 50 7.07 15.28 -11.56
CA GLY A 50 5.98 15.26 -12.54
C GLY A 50 4.67 15.89 -12.03
N LEU A 51 4.42 15.88 -10.72
CA LEU A 51 3.23 16.50 -10.11
C LEU A 51 3.34 18.03 -9.95
N GLN A 52 4.53 18.61 -10.03
CA GLN A 52 4.78 20.05 -9.89
C GLN A 52 4.76 20.80 -11.23
N GLN A 53 4.79 20.09 -12.36
CA GLN A 53 4.53 20.64 -13.67
C GLN A 53 3.08 20.31 -14.04
N ASP A 54 2.24 21.28 -14.40
CA ASP A 54 0.82 21.12 -14.80
C ASP A 54 0.60 20.29 -16.10
N ASN A 55 1.58 19.48 -16.52
CA ASN A 55 1.42 18.47 -17.56
C ASN A 55 1.26 17.12 -16.86
N ILE A 56 0.03 16.65 -16.67
CA ILE A 56 -0.23 15.28 -16.22
C ILE A 56 0.31 14.34 -17.31
N PRO A 57 1.42 13.62 -17.10
CA PRO A 57 1.73 12.49 -17.95
C PRO A 57 0.71 11.42 -17.57
N SER A 58 0.11 10.74 -18.55
CA SER A 58 -0.68 9.55 -18.25
C SER A 58 0.15 8.60 -17.38
N VAL A 59 -0.48 7.79 -16.53
CA VAL A 59 0.23 6.74 -15.77
C VAL A 59 1.08 5.87 -16.71
N SER A 60 0.65 5.73 -17.97
CA SER A 60 1.44 5.12 -19.05
C SER A 60 2.71 5.89 -19.42
N ASP A 61 2.72 7.22 -19.37
CA ASP A 61 3.80 8.09 -19.85
C ASP A 61 4.92 8.23 -18.81
N VAL A 62 4.60 8.06 -17.52
CA VAL A 62 5.63 7.85 -16.48
C VAL A 62 6.26 6.46 -16.61
N LEU A 63 5.51 5.50 -17.15
CA LEU A 63 5.94 4.13 -17.42
C LEU A 63 6.63 3.96 -18.78
N HIS A 64 6.44 4.86 -19.74
CA HIS A 64 7.12 4.89 -21.04
C HIS A 64 7.86 6.21 -21.16
N GLY A 65 9.17 6.21 -20.86
CA GLY A 65 9.99 7.42 -20.94
C GLY A 65 9.87 8.04 -22.33
N GLY A 66 9.31 9.24 -22.40
CA GLY A 66 9.14 9.96 -23.65
C GLY A 66 10.48 10.20 -24.32
N GLU A 67 10.63 9.64 -25.52
CA GLU A 67 11.60 10.12 -26.50
C GLU A 67 11.19 11.52 -26.93
N ASN A 68 12.06 12.50 -26.69
CA ASN A 68 12.20 13.67 -27.55
C ASN A 68 13.58 14.30 -27.31
N GLU A 69 14.54 13.86 -28.13
CA GLU A 69 15.75 14.63 -28.41
C GLU A 69 15.39 16.01 -28.96
N SER A 70 15.89 17.08 -28.33
CA SER A 70 16.32 18.26 -29.09
C SER A 70 17.68 18.74 -28.59
N ARG A 71 18.70 18.26 -29.31
CA ARG A 71 20.02 18.85 -29.62
C ARG A 71 20.49 20.04 -28.79
N LEU A 72 21.55 19.83 -27.99
CA LEU A 72 22.70 20.74 -27.94
C LEU A 72 24.02 19.94 -27.81
N VAL A 73 25.02 20.44 -28.52
CA VAL A 73 26.30 19.84 -28.94
C VAL A 73 27.34 19.84 -27.81
N GLY A 74 28.17 18.78 -27.72
CA GLY A 74 29.40 18.77 -26.90
C GLY A 74 30.13 17.42 -26.85
N ASN A 75 31.33 17.35 -27.43
CA ASN A 75 32.14 16.17 -27.76
C ASN A 75 32.69 15.27 -26.63
N SER A 76 32.94 14.00 -27.01
CA SER A 76 34.16 13.17 -26.76
C SER A 76 34.16 12.09 -25.64
N HIS A 77 34.37 10.83 -26.08
CA HIS A 77 35.01 9.63 -25.46
C HIS A 77 34.57 9.23 -24.00
N ASP A 78 34.10 8.02 -23.68
CA ASP A 78 34.56 6.70 -24.06
C ASP A 78 33.46 5.64 -23.96
N LYS A 79 33.60 4.61 -24.80
CA LYS A 79 32.66 3.51 -25.02
C LYS A 79 32.86 2.40 -23.97
N HIS A 80 31.90 2.23 -23.07
CA HIS A 80 31.55 0.91 -22.52
C HIS A 80 30.03 0.84 -22.25
N SER A 81 29.24 0.75 -23.32
CA SER A 81 27.82 0.45 -23.20
C SER A 81 27.64 -1.05 -22.94
N HIS A 82 27.53 -1.42 -21.67
CA HIS A 82 26.80 -2.64 -21.33
C HIS A 82 25.33 -2.38 -21.67
N ARG A 83 24.93 -2.82 -22.87
CA ARG A 83 23.53 -3.01 -23.25
C ARG A 83 22.99 -4.13 -22.37
N ASP A 84 22.45 -3.78 -21.22
CA ASP A 84 21.53 -4.67 -20.50
C ASP A 84 20.12 -4.10 -20.69
N SER A 85 19.30 -4.91 -21.32
CA SER A 85 17.96 -4.62 -21.81
C SER A 85 17.07 -3.95 -20.77
N ASP A 86 16.45 -2.85 -21.21
CA ASP A 86 15.52 -1.97 -20.50
C ASP A 86 14.16 -2.65 -20.22
N VAL A 87 14.20 -3.84 -19.59
CA VAL A 87 13.02 -4.40 -18.94
C VAL A 87 12.82 -3.57 -17.68
N LYS A 88 11.87 -2.63 -17.73
CA LYS A 88 11.30 -2.01 -16.52
C LYS A 88 10.77 -3.14 -15.65
N ASP A 89 11.61 -3.66 -14.76
CA ASP A 89 11.16 -4.60 -13.76
C ASP A 89 10.09 -3.85 -12.94
N ASP A 90 8.82 -4.22 -13.12
CA ASP A 90 7.73 -3.86 -12.24
C ASP A 90 7.96 -4.62 -10.92
N ILE A 91 8.91 -4.11 -10.13
CA ILE A 91 9.26 -4.74 -8.87
C ILE A 91 8.07 -4.53 -7.93
N GLY A 92 7.36 -5.60 -7.57
CA GLY A 92 6.34 -5.61 -6.52
C GLY A 92 6.92 -5.84 -5.12
N ILE A 93 6.05 -6.10 -4.14
CA ILE A 93 6.43 -6.46 -2.77
C ILE A 93 6.00 -7.90 -2.50
N ALA A 94 6.91 -8.76 -2.07
CA ALA A 94 6.59 -10.08 -1.52
C ALA A 94 6.70 -10.02 0.01
N THR A 95 5.61 -10.32 0.73
CA THR A 95 5.53 -10.20 2.20
C THR A 95 4.51 -11.16 2.81
N GLY A 96 4.31 -11.15 4.13
CA GLY A 96 3.29 -11.94 4.80
C GLY A 96 2.83 -11.33 6.12
N ASN A 97 2.59 -12.18 7.12
CA ASN A 97 2.07 -11.84 8.45
C ASN A 97 3.11 -11.09 9.33
N TRP A 98 3.63 -9.97 8.84
CA TRP A 98 4.66 -9.14 9.47
C TRP A 98 4.26 -8.75 10.91
N GLY A 99 5.07 -9.18 11.89
CA GLY A 99 4.86 -8.88 13.30
C GLY A 99 3.68 -9.62 13.97
N CYS A 100 3.06 -10.61 13.32
CA CYS A 100 1.88 -11.28 13.88
C CYS A 100 2.18 -12.47 14.79
N GLY A 101 3.38 -13.06 14.68
CA GLY A 101 3.81 -14.19 15.51
C GLY A 101 4.20 -13.77 16.93
N SER A 102 5.48 -13.88 17.28
CA SER A 102 6.00 -13.53 18.62
C SER A 102 5.70 -12.09 19.08
N PHE A 103 5.43 -11.19 18.12
CA PHE A 103 5.11 -9.79 18.37
C PHE A 103 3.60 -9.54 18.54
N GLY A 104 2.74 -10.53 18.28
CA GLY A 104 1.30 -10.47 18.61
C GLY A 104 0.50 -9.41 17.84
N GLY A 105 0.95 -9.02 16.65
CA GLY A 105 0.19 -8.19 15.74
C GLY A 105 -1.05 -8.90 15.19
N ASP A 106 -2.11 -8.14 14.98
CA ASP A 106 -3.35 -8.59 14.35
C ASP A 106 -3.15 -8.76 12.83
N PRO A 107 -3.31 -9.97 12.26
CA PRO A 107 -3.02 -10.21 10.84
C PRO A 107 -3.88 -9.39 9.89
N GLU A 108 -5.17 -9.19 10.21
CA GLU A 108 -6.10 -8.42 9.38
C GLU A 108 -5.69 -6.93 9.35
N LEU A 109 -5.30 -6.38 10.49
CA LEU A 109 -4.75 -5.03 10.57
C LEU A 109 -3.44 -4.91 9.79
N LYS A 110 -2.53 -5.87 9.96
CA LYS A 110 -1.19 -5.83 9.34
C LYS A 110 -1.21 -5.95 7.83
N VAL A 111 -2.11 -6.74 7.25
CA VAL A 111 -2.25 -6.80 5.79
C VAL A 111 -2.75 -5.47 5.22
N MET A 112 -3.70 -4.81 5.89
CA MET A 112 -4.22 -3.51 5.44
C MET A 112 -3.18 -2.40 5.56
N ILE A 113 -2.39 -2.39 6.65
CA ILE A 113 -1.25 -1.47 6.82
C ILE A 113 -0.23 -1.63 5.70
N GLN A 114 0.13 -2.87 5.36
CA GLN A 114 1.11 -3.13 4.30
C GLN A 114 0.55 -2.75 2.92
N TRP A 115 -0.74 -2.99 2.68
CA TRP A 115 -1.38 -2.55 1.44
C TRP A 115 -1.40 -1.01 1.33
N LEU A 116 -1.78 -0.29 2.39
CA LEU A 116 -1.70 1.17 2.43
C LEU A 116 -0.30 1.69 2.09
N ALA A 117 0.71 1.13 2.76
CA ALA A 117 2.10 1.52 2.56
C ALA A 117 2.59 1.22 1.13
N ALA A 118 2.25 0.04 0.58
CA ALA A 118 2.67 -0.34 -0.77
C ALA A 118 2.02 0.55 -1.83
N SER A 119 0.73 0.85 -1.69
CA SER A 119 0.01 1.77 -2.57
C SER A 119 0.58 3.19 -2.51
N GLN A 120 0.86 3.69 -1.31
CA GLN A 120 1.49 5.01 -1.12
C GLN A 120 2.93 5.07 -1.64
N ALA A 121 3.64 3.94 -1.65
CA ALA A 121 4.98 3.79 -2.22
C ALA A 121 4.97 3.52 -3.74
N LEU A 122 3.78 3.56 -4.38
CA LEU A 122 3.60 3.33 -5.82
C LEU A 122 4.17 1.99 -6.28
N ARG A 123 4.01 0.94 -5.46
CA ARG A 123 4.38 -0.43 -5.85
C ARG A 123 3.27 -1.02 -6.73
N PRO A 124 3.62 -1.64 -7.87
CA PRO A 124 2.62 -2.11 -8.83
C PRO A 124 1.75 -3.24 -8.29
N PHE A 125 2.30 -4.07 -7.39
CA PHE A 125 1.57 -5.14 -6.72
C PHE A 125 2.19 -5.52 -5.37
N ILE A 126 1.39 -6.23 -4.56
CA ILE A 126 1.81 -6.90 -3.32
C ILE A 126 1.42 -8.39 -3.40
N SER A 127 2.40 -9.28 -3.32
CA SER A 127 2.20 -10.71 -3.14
C SER A 127 2.23 -11.02 -1.65
N TYR A 128 1.06 -11.27 -1.07
CA TYR A 128 0.90 -11.52 0.36
C TYR A 128 0.74 -13.02 0.66
N TYR A 129 1.68 -13.57 1.43
CA TYR A 129 1.66 -14.96 1.87
C TYR A 129 0.98 -15.04 3.24
N THR A 130 -0.24 -15.59 3.26
CA THR A 130 -1.07 -15.67 4.48
C THR A 130 -0.66 -16.81 5.42
N PHE A 131 0.11 -17.78 4.93
CA PHE A 131 0.45 -19.02 5.65
C PHE A 131 -0.79 -19.76 6.21
N GLY A 132 -1.92 -19.71 5.48
CA GLY A 132 -3.16 -20.39 5.89
C GLY A 132 -3.86 -19.77 7.10
N HIS A 133 -3.52 -18.54 7.47
CA HIS A 133 -4.12 -17.89 8.63
C HIS A 133 -5.63 -17.66 8.43
N GLU A 134 -6.46 -18.31 9.25
CA GLU A 134 -7.92 -18.38 9.08
C GLU A 134 -8.59 -17.00 9.04
N SER A 135 -8.12 -16.05 9.85
CA SER A 135 -8.66 -14.68 9.87
C SER A 135 -8.52 -13.95 8.51
N LEU A 136 -7.65 -14.44 7.62
CA LEU A 136 -7.38 -13.88 6.29
C LEU A 136 -8.11 -14.61 5.16
N GLN A 137 -9.00 -15.58 5.46
CA GLN A 137 -9.70 -16.37 4.45
C GLN A 137 -10.52 -15.52 3.45
N ASN A 138 -11.05 -14.37 3.89
CA ASN A 138 -11.84 -13.47 3.05
C ASN A 138 -11.02 -12.27 2.52
N LEU A 139 -9.69 -12.36 2.54
CA LEU A 139 -8.80 -11.29 2.06
C LEU A 139 -9.02 -10.98 0.57
N GLU A 140 -9.26 -12.01 -0.25
CA GLU A 140 -9.54 -11.85 -1.69
C GLU A 140 -10.88 -11.12 -1.94
N GLN A 141 -11.92 -11.41 -1.15
CA GLN A 141 -13.21 -10.73 -1.26
C GLN A 141 -13.08 -9.24 -0.89
N VAL A 142 -12.35 -8.95 0.18
CA VAL A 142 -12.05 -7.57 0.58
C VAL A 142 -11.21 -6.88 -0.49
N SER A 143 -10.24 -7.57 -1.09
CA SER A 143 -9.40 -6.96 -2.10
C SER A 143 -10.19 -6.61 -3.37
N TYR A 144 -11.08 -7.50 -3.80
CA TYR A 144 -12.03 -7.25 -4.89
C TYR A 144 -12.97 -6.08 -4.57
N LEU A 145 -13.52 -6.01 -3.35
CA LEU A 145 -14.41 -4.92 -2.93
C LEU A 145 -13.71 -3.55 -3.00
N ILE A 146 -12.50 -3.45 -2.44
CA ILE A 146 -11.72 -2.21 -2.41
C ILE A 146 -11.39 -1.74 -3.85
N GLN A 147 -10.96 -2.67 -4.71
CA GLN A 147 -10.60 -2.37 -6.10
C GLN A 147 -11.83 -1.99 -6.94
N SER A 148 -12.91 -2.78 -6.89
CA SER A 148 -14.14 -2.54 -7.66
C SER A 148 -14.79 -1.19 -7.35
N HIS A 149 -14.66 -0.71 -6.12
CA HIS A 149 -15.20 0.58 -5.69
C HIS A 149 -14.22 1.74 -5.86
N GLY A 150 -13.03 1.53 -6.42
CA GLY A 150 -12.02 2.57 -6.68
C GLY A 150 -11.59 3.30 -5.40
N TRP A 151 -11.25 2.57 -4.34
CA TRP A 151 -10.77 3.16 -3.09
C TRP A 151 -9.39 3.80 -3.28
N THR A 152 -9.25 5.01 -2.76
CA THR A 152 -7.94 5.67 -2.62
C THR A 152 -7.22 5.15 -1.37
N VAL A 153 -5.92 5.44 -1.26
CA VAL A 153 -5.15 5.22 -0.02
C VAL A 153 -5.85 5.89 1.18
N GLY A 154 -6.37 7.10 0.98
CA GLY A 154 -7.13 7.83 2.00
C GLY A 154 -8.42 7.12 2.42
N ASP A 155 -9.18 6.55 1.49
CA ASP A 155 -10.40 5.81 1.81
C ASP A 155 -10.12 4.61 2.72
N LEU A 156 -9.11 3.80 2.38
CA LEU A 156 -8.72 2.65 3.19
C LEU A 156 -8.18 3.08 4.56
N TRP A 157 -7.36 4.13 4.61
CA TRP A 157 -6.87 4.70 5.87
C TRP A 157 -8.01 5.12 6.78
N ASN A 158 -8.98 5.85 6.24
CA ASN A 158 -10.13 6.34 7.02
C ASN A 158 -10.98 5.19 7.58
N MET A 159 -11.18 4.12 6.81
CA MET A 159 -11.88 2.94 7.30
C MET A 159 -11.08 2.20 8.38
N LEU A 160 -9.76 2.11 8.22
CA LEU A 160 -8.89 1.49 9.20
C LEU A 160 -8.90 2.28 10.52
N VAL A 161 -8.84 3.61 10.46
CA VAL A 161 -8.92 4.50 11.63
C VAL A 161 -10.27 4.38 12.33
N GLU A 162 -11.38 4.41 11.58
CA GLU A 162 -12.74 4.24 12.14
C GLU A 162 -12.89 2.88 12.83
N TYR A 163 -12.52 1.80 12.15
CA TYR A 163 -12.52 0.45 12.74
C TYR A 163 -11.68 0.41 14.01
N SER A 164 -10.47 0.93 13.96
CA SER A 164 -9.53 0.87 15.08
C SER A 164 -10.03 1.66 16.28
N SER A 165 -10.66 2.82 16.05
CA SER A 165 -11.37 3.57 17.10
C SER A 165 -12.50 2.74 17.71
N GLN A 166 -13.31 2.04 16.89
CA GLN A 166 -14.35 1.15 17.40
C GLN A 166 -13.77 -0.03 18.20
N ARG A 167 -12.62 -0.59 17.80
CA ARG A 167 -11.91 -1.66 18.52
C ARG A 167 -11.41 -1.19 19.88
N VAL A 168 -10.71 -0.05 19.94
CA VAL A 168 -10.17 0.51 21.19
C VAL A 168 -11.29 0.84 22.18
N ASN A 169 -12.42 1.35 21.67
CA ASN A 169 -13.58 1.71 22.48
C ASN A 169 -14.54 0.52 22.76
N GLY A 170 -14.19 -0.70 22.36
CA GLY A 170 -15.01 -1.90 22.57
C GLY A 170 -16.35 -1.94 21.81
N LYS A 171 -16.56 -1.02 20.85
CA LYS A 171 -17.78 -0.94 20.02
C LYS A 171 -17.88 -2.05 18.97
N THR A 172 -16.75 -2.66 18.60
CA THR A 172 -16.71 -3.85 17.76
C THR A 172 -15.73 -4.87 18.32
N ARG A 173 -16.08 -6.15 18.21
CA ARG A 173 -15.24 -7.30 18.57
C ARG A 173 -14.94 -8.22 17.39
N VAL A 174 -15.56 -7.97 16.23
CA VAL A 174 -15.25 -8.69 14.99
C VAL A 174 -13.97 -8.17 14.35
N GLY A 175 -13.32 -9.00 13.52
CA GLY A 175 -12.16 -8.62 12.73
C GLY A 175 -12.47 -7.54 11.69
N PHE A 176 -11.45 -6.85 11.20
CA PHE A 176 -11.56 -5.80 10.19
C PHE A 176 -12.22 -6.31 8.91
N ILE A 177 -11.86 -7.51 8.44
CA ILE A 177 -12.35 -8.07 7.19
C ILE A 177 -13.88 -8.24 7.26
N ILE A 178 -14.37 -8.91 8.29
CA ILE A 178 -15.82 -9.09 8.53
C ILE A 178 -16.48 -7.74 8.78
N TRP A 179 -15.84 -6.86 9.55
CA TRP A 179 -16.35 -5.52 9.80
C TRP A 179 -16.53 -4.74 8.49
N LEU A 180 -15.62 -4.87 7.53
CA LEU A 180 -15.63 -4.08 6.30
C LEU A 180 -16.69 -4.58 5.30
N LEU A 181 -16.86 -5.89 5.19
CA LEU A 181 -17.77 -6.51 4.23
C LEU A 181 -19.21 -6.03 4.45
N PRO A 182 -19.98 -5.80 3.36
CA PRO A 182 -21.38 -5.41 3.48
C PRO A 182 -22.18 -6.50 4.19
N SER A 183 -23.07 -6.07 5.08
CA SER A 183 -24.05 -6.99 5.70
C SER A 183 -24.98 -7.53 4.62
N SER A 184 -25.44 -8.78 4.74
CA SER A 184 -26.28 -9.48 3.77
C SER A 184 -27.71 -8.91 3.59
N ALA A 185 -28.00 -7.70 4.09
CA ALA A 185 -29.31 -7.06 4.01
C ALA A 185 -29.37 -6.03 2.85
N PRO A 186 -30.35 -6.11 1.92
CA PRO A 186 -30.47 -5.20 0.78
C PRO A 186 -31.29 -3.92 1.10
N PRO A 187 -31.11 -2.80 0.36
CA PRO A 187 -29.88 -2.29 -0.25
C PRO A 187 -29.20 -1.33 0.73
N HIS A 188 -28.22 -1.81 1.49
CA HIS A 188 -27.47 -0.94 2.38
C HIS A 188 -26.31 -0.29 1.62
N MET A 189 -26.27 1.06 1.55
CA MET A 189 -25.07 1.82 1.15
C MET A 189 -23.79 1.19 1.74
N SER A 190 -22.76 1.02 0.92
CA SER A 190 -21.45 0.53 1.36
C SER A 190 -20.87 1.44 2.45
N LYS A 191 -19.97 0.90 3.28
CA LYS A 191 -19.28 1.70 4.30
C LYS A 191 -18.53 2.90 3.69
N LYS A 192 -17.98 2.74 2.50
CA LYS A 192 -17.36 3.85 1.75
C LYS A 192 -18.39 4.95 1.46
N GLU A 193 -19.54 4.61 0.90
CA GLU A 193 -20.56 5.59 0.54
C GLU A 193 -21.13 6.31 1.76
N LYS A 194 -21.37 5.57 2.85
CA LYS A 194 -21.80 6.16 4.14
C LYS A 194 -20.81 7.20 4.63
N TRP A 195 -19.52 6.87 4.57
CA TRP A 195 -18.46 7.76 5.03
C TRP A 195 -18.35 8.99 4.13
N ARG A 196 -18.38 8.81 2.80
CA ARG A 196 -18.35 9.94 1.85
C ARG A 196 -19.55 10.87 2.03
N LYS A 197 -20.75 10.31 2.27
CA LYS A 197 -21.94 11.11 2.61
C LYS A 197 -21.74 11.88 3.91
N LYS A 198 -21.34 11.20 4.99
CA LYS A 198 -21.06 11.83 6.30
C LYS A 198 -20.03 12.96 6.23
N MET A 199 -19.02 12.86 5.34
CA MET A 199 -18.04 13.93 5.15
C MET A 199 -18.57 15.09 4.32
N LYS A 200 -19.42 14.83 3.33
CA LYS A 200 -20.11 15.89 2.57
C LYS A 200 -21.05 16.70 3.47
N ASP A 201 -21.74 16.04 4.40
CA ASP A 201 -22.67 16.70 5.32
C ASP A 201 -21.99 17.53 6.43
N LYS A 202 -20.65 17.49 6.52
CA LYS A 202 -19.84 18.23 7.50
C LYS A 202 -19.14 19.48 6.92
N LEU A 203 -19.24 19.69 5.62
CA LEU A 203 -18.70 20.85 4.88
C LEU A 203 -19.85 21.81 4.57
#